data_AF-A0A1V5RZ08-F1
#
_entry.id   AF-A0A1V5RZ08-F1
#
_cell.length_a   1.000
_cell.length_b   1.000
_cell.length_c   1.000
_cell.angle_alpha   90.00
_cell.angle_beta   90.00
_cell.angle_gamma   90.00
#
_symmetry.space_group_name_H-M   'P 1'
#
loop_
_entity.id
_entity.type
_entity.pdbx_description
1 polymer ?
#
loop_
_entity_poly.entity_id
_entity_poly.type
_entity_poly.pdbx_seq_one_letter_code
_entity_poly.pdbx_strand_id
1 'polypeptide(L)'
;MGNLSEHFDSSEFICSCCGGYKPMSTLLITMLEKVYAYMNAKAIIISSGYRCENNPWGYKNDAHRKAMAADLCVQKQDGSFYSSWDIAEVAERLGFRGIGIIDNTYVHLDTRGHEPFVYDFWFGNEMTGENYTTFQRGTIFYGDNNKISETTDDTLENKLQKILNNKGYNLDVDGIIGNITLTDLRDYTIEPNDSGELTKWTQELLKVRGYDVDINGTADEKTMNAIHAFQKDNNLGEGILSGGDWGVLLQKGQV
;
A
#
# COMPACT_ATOMS: atom_id res chain seq x y z
N MET A 1 7.45 -5.97 17.12
CA MET A 1 6.24 -6.28 16.36
C MET A 1 5.19 -5.26 16.77
N GLY A 2 4.77 -4.45 15.81
CA GLY A 2 3.70 -3.50 16.00
C GLY A 2 2.34 -4.12 15.69
N ASN A 3 1.27 -3.41 16.04
CA ASN A 3 -0.10 -3.88 15.78
C ASN A 3 -0.66 -3.49 14.39
N LEU A 4 0.07 -2.73 13.58
CA LEU A 4 -0.28 -2.44 12.18
C LEU A 4 0.45 -3.38 11.22
N SER A 5 1.73 -3.67 11.50
CA SER A 5 2.57 -4.61 10.76
C SER A 5 3.78 -5.04 11.62
N GLU A 6 4.71 -5.80 11.05
CA GLU A 6 5.90 -6.25 11.77
C GLU A 6 6.71 -5.09 12.36
N HIS A 7 6.89 -4.00 11.59
CA HIS A 7 7.74 -2.87 11.96
C HIS A 7 6.98 -1.62 12.40
N PHE A 8 5.64 -1.59 12.30
CA PHE A 8 4.85 -0.40 12.62
C PHE A 8 3.74 -0.67 13.64
N ASP A 9 3.69 0.17 14.68
CA ASP A 9 2.65 0.20 15.69
C ASP A 9 1.78 1.46 15.59
N SER A 10 0.49 1.33 15.82
CA SER A 10 -0.48 2.43 15.80
C SER A 10 -0.11 3.61 16.70
N SER A 11 0.61 3.35 17.80
CA SER A 11 1.05 4.39 18.73
C SER A 11 2.06 5.37 18.10
N GLU A 12 2.78 4.95 17.07
CA GLU A 12 3.74 5.79 16.33
C GLU A 12 3.04 6.84 15.44
N PHE A 13 1.76 6.61 15.13
CA PHE A 13 0.98 7.44 14.21
C PHE A 13 -0.06 8.33 14.89
N ILE A 14 -0.09 8.39 16.22
CA ILE A 14 -1.08 9.21 16.93
C ILE A 14 -0.82 10.70 16.73
N CYS A 15 -1.88 11.49 16.80
CA CYS A 15 -1.79 12.94 16.68
C CYS A 15 -1.02 13.55 17.85
N SER A 16 0.14 14.18 17.56
CA SER A 16 0.99 14.83 18.57
C SER A 16 0.28 15.93 19.36
N CYS A 17 -0.76 16.55 18.80
CA CYS A 17 -1.52 17.62 19.45
C CYS A 17 -2.42 17.12 20.59
N CYS A 18 -3.01 15.92 20.48
CA CYS A 18 -4.06 15.47 21.40
C CYS A 18 -4.01 13.97 21.76
N GLY A 19 -3.07 13.21 21.21
CA GLY A 19 -3.00 11.76 21.35
C GLY A 19 -4.09 10.99 20.59
N GLY A 20 -4.93 11.69 19.81
CA GLY A 20 -6.00 11.06 19.04
C GLY A 20 -5.46 10.15 17.94
N TYR A 21 -6.10 9.00 17.75
CA TYR A 21 -5.76 8.03 16.72
C TYR A 21 -6.90 7.92 15.70
N LYS A 22 -6.52 7.78 14.43
CA LYS A 22 -7.40 7.36 13.34
C LYS A 22 -6.72 6.18 12.65
N PRO A 23 -7.44 5.11 12.29
CA PRO A 23 -6.87 4.00 11.52
C PRO A 23 -6.10 4.51 10.31
N MET A 24 -4.81 4.20 10.26
CA MET A 24 -3.95 4.56 9.15
C MET A 24 -4.34 3.77 7.90
N SER A 25 -4.11 4.36 6.73
CA SER A 25 -4.22 3.67 5.45
C SER A 25 -3.36 2.41 5.47
N THR A 26 -3.97 1.26 5.20
CA THR A 26 -3.26 -0.01 5.08
C THR A 26 -2.28 -0.01 3.91
N LEU A 27 -2.57 0.79 2.87
CA LEU A 27 -1.67 1.02 1.75
C LEU A 27 -0.43 1.79 2.19
N LEU A 28 -0.59 2.84 3.00
CA LEU A 28 0.55 3.59 3.54
C LEU A 28 1.46 2.65 4.33
N ILE A 29 0.89 1.88 5.28
CA ILE A 29 1.67 0.96 6.11
C ILE A 29 2.42 -0.06 5.24
N THR A 30 1.77 -0.63 4.23
CA THR A 30 2.46 -1.59 3.34
C THR A 30 3.57 -0.93 2.52
N MET A 31 3.32 0.25 1.97
CA MET A 31 4.36 0.96 1.21
C MET A 31 5.54 1.36 2.10
N LEU A 32 5.31 1.68 3.38
CA LEU A 32 6.37 1.91 4.35
C LEU A 32 7.16 0.63 4.67
N GLU A 33 6.51 -0.54 4.74
CA GLU A 33 7.21 -1.83 4.86
C GLU A 33 8.09 -2.11 3.62
N LYS A 34 7.62 -1.77 2.42
CA LYS A 34 8.45 -1.83 1.20
C LYS A 34 9.67 -0.92 1.32
N VAL A 35 9.53 0.30 1.83
CA VAL A 35 10.66 1.21 2.09
C VAL A 35 11.63 0.59 3.10
N TYR A 36 11.11 0.04 4.22
CA TYR A 36 11.92 -0.60 5.25
C TYR A 36 12.81 -1.70 4.65
N ALA A 37 12.20 -2.62 3.89
CA ALA A 37 12.90 -3.74 3.26
C ALA A 37 13.88 -3.28 2.17
N TYR A 38 13.44 -2.40 1.27
CA TYR A 38 14.24 -1.96 0.12
C TYR A 38 15.48 -1.17 0.53
N MET A 39 15.40 -0.41 1.63
CA MET A 39 16.53 0.34 2.17
C MET A 39 17.40 -0.48 3.14
N ASN A 40 17.06 -1.74 3.44
CA ASN A 40 17.68 -2.51 4.55
C ASN A 40 17.70 -1.70 5.85
N ALA A 41 16.58 -1.06 6.13
CA ALA A 41 16.45 -0.19 7.28
C ALA A 41 16.61 -0.98 8.57
N LYS A 42 17.22 -0.36 9.57
CA LYS A 42 17.16 -0.82 10.95
C LYS A 42 15.82 -0.47 11.57
N ALA A 43 15.38 0.77 11.33
CA ALA A 43 14.13 1.32 11.81
C ALA A 43 13.66 2.43 10.85
N ILE A 44 12.35 2.59 10.73
CA ILE A 44 11.72 3.80 10.20
C ILE A 44 11.11 4.51 11.40
N ILE A 45 11.50 5.77 11.62
CA ILE A 45 11.03 6.56 12.76
C ILE A 45 9.99 7.54 12.27
N ILE A 46 8.75 7.39 12.75
CA ILE A 46 7.63 8.28 12.45
C ILE A 46 7.68 9.49 13.38
N SER A 47 7.85 10.69 12.82
CA SER A 47 7.78 11.96 13.57
C SER A 47 6.39 12.57 13.57
N SER A 48 5.56 12.26 12.57
CA SER A 48 4.16 12.69 12.50
C SER A 48 3.32 11.73 11.66
N GLY A 49 2.30 11.11 12.28
CA GLY A 49 1.28 10.32 11.59
C GLY A 49 -0.02 11.10 11.39
N TYR A 50 -1.14 10.61 11.93
CA TYR A 50 -2.44 11.27 11.85
C TYR A 50 -2.42 12.67 12.49
N ARG A 51 -3.05 13.65 11.83
CA ARG A 51 -3.29 14.99 12.40
C ARG A 51 -4.78 15.25 12.54
N CYS A 52 -5.22 15.62 13.73
CA CYS A 52 -6.63 15.98 13.96
C CYS A 52 -6.96 17.36 13.36
N GLU A 53 -8.25 17.71 13.32
CA GLU A 53 -8.69 18.98 12.74
C GLU A 53 -8.11 20.22 13.43
N ASN A 54 -7.84 20.12 14.73
CA ASN A 54 -7.30 21.18 15.56
C ASN A 54 -5.77 21.19 15.63
N ASN A 55 -5.09 20.28 14.93
CA ASN A 55 -3.63 20.28 14.94
C ASN A 55 -3.12 21.63 14.38
N PRO A 56 -2.24 22.35 15.09
CA PRO A 56 -1.75 23.66 14.66
C PRO A 56 -0.83 23.57 13.43
N TRP A 57 -0.37 22.38 13.08
CA TRP A 57 0.50 22.11 11.95
C TRP A 57 -0.26 21.47 10.79
N GLY A 58 0.16 21.80 9.57
CA GLY A 58 -0.40 21.26 8.33
C GLY A 58 -1.70 21.93 7.87
N TYR A 59 -1.93 21.90 6.56
CA TYR A 59 -3.13 22.47 5.95
C TYR A 59 -4.37 21.63 6.27
N LYS A 60 -5.55 22.26 6.28
CA LYS A 60 -6.83 21.61 6.62
C LYS A 60 -7.20 20.42 5.74
N ASN A 61 -6.64 20.35 4.53
CA ASN A 61 -6.88 19.28 3.56
C ASN A 61 -5.62 18.42 3.34
N ASP A 62 -4.65 18.43 4.25
CA ASP A 62 -3.44 17.62 4.11
C ASP A 62 -3.73 16.10 4.23
N ALA A 63 -2.81 15.30 3.70
CA ALA A 63 -2.95 13.84 3.71
C ALA A 63 -2.84 13.24 5.12
N HIS A 64 -2.20 13.93 6.08
CA HIS A 64 -2.18 13.52 7.48
C HIS A 64 -3.57 13.49 8.11
N ARG A 65 -4.44 14.46 7.81
CA ARG A 65 -5.84 14.47 8.28
C ARG A 65 -6.67 13.31 7.71
N LYS A 66 -6.23 12.74 6.59
CA LYS A 66 -6.81 11.54 6.00
C LYS A 66 -6.21 10.24 6.55
N ALA A 67 -5.20 10.31 7.42
CA ALA A 67 -4.46 9.15 7.92
C ALA A 67 -3.77 8.37 6.77
N MET A 68 -3.33 9.10 5.74
CA MET A 68 -2.72 8.59 4.50
C MET A 68 -1.28 9.10 4.31
N ALA A 69 -0.74 9.79 5.32
CA ALA A 69 0.61 10.35 5.28
C ALA A 69 1.39 10.07 6.56
N ALA A 70 2.70 10.05 6.42
CA ALA A 70 3.65 10.04 7.53
C ALA A 70 4.86 10.92 7.22
N ASP A 71 5.31 11.67 8.22
CA ASP A 71 6.62 12.29 8.22
C ASP A 71 7.58 11.35 8.95
N LEU A 72 8.72 11.06 8.34
CA LEU A 72 9.62 10.02 8.83
C LEU A 72 11.06 10.21 8.42
N CYS A 73 11.95 9.50 9.10
CA CYS A 73 13.33 9.27 8.68
C CYS A 73 13.67 7.79 8.74
N VAL A 74 14.69 7.37 7.98
CA VAL A 74 15.10 5.96 7.87
C VAL A 74 16.48 5.78 8.48
N GLN A 75 16.57 4.93 9.50
CA GLN A 75 17.82 4.58 10.17
C GLN A 75 18.48 3.37 9.49
N LYS A 76 19.79 3.45 9.26
CA LYS A 76 20.65 2.38 8.74
C LYS A 76 21.01 1.37 9.83
N GLN A 77 21.52 0.22 9.41
CA GLN A 77 22.01 -0.83 10.31
C GLN A 77 23.07 -0.34 11.32
N ASP A 78 23.94 0.58 10.90
CA ASP A 78 24.97 1.18 11.75
C ASP A 78 24.44 2.26 12.72
N GLY A 79 23.15 2.59 12.66
CA GLY A 79 22.50 3.62 13.48
C GLY A 79 22.54 5.03 12.89
N SER A 80 23.27 5.27 11.81
CA SER A 80 23.22 6.52 11.05
C SER A 80 21.93 6.63 10.22
N PHE A 81 21.65 7.79 9.62
CA PHE A 81 20.42 8.03 8.86
C PHE A 81 20.68 8.10 7.36
N TYR A 82 19.70 7.66 6.56
CA TYR A 82 19.65 8.01 5.14
C TYR A 82 19.36 9.49 4.96
N SER A 83 19.83 10.06 3.85
CA SER A 83 19.44 11.43 3.50
C SER A 83 17.98 11.45 3.02
N SER A 84 17.30 12.58 3.18
CA SER A 84 15.93 12.76 2.68
C SER A 84 15.82 12.52 1.18
N TRP A 85 16.84 12.90 0.40
CA TRP A 85 16.90 12.62 -1.03
C TRP A 85 17.00 11.13 -1.36
N ASP A 86 17.73 10.36 -0.55
CA ASP A 86 17.82 8.90 -0.73
C ASP A 86 16.48 8.24 -0.44
N ILE A 87 15.81 8.68 0.63
CA ILE A 87 14.49 8.16 1.00
C ILE A 87 13.45 8.55 -0.06
N ALA A 88 13.48 9.79 -0.54
CA ALA A 88 12.57 10.29 -1.59
C ALA A 88 12.75 9.53 -2.92
N GLU A 89 14.00 9.26 -3.32
CA GLU A 89 14.29 8.48 -4.52
C GLU A 89 13.78 7.04 -4.40
N VAL A 90 13.98 6.38 -3.25
CA VAL A 90 13.43 5.04 -3.00
C VAL A 90 11.90 5.07 -2.97
N ALA A 91 11.30 6.05 -2.33
CA ALA A 91 9.85 6.19 -2.26
C ALA A 91 9.24 6.37 -3.66
N GLU A 92 9.83 7.18 -4.53
CA GLU A 92 9.38 7.31 -5.92
C GLU A 92 9.48 5.98 -6.67
N ARG A 93 10.61 5.25 -6.54
CA ARG A 93 10.77 3.93 -7.17
C ARG A 93 9.76 2.90 -6.67
N LEU A 94 9.32 3.05 -5.42
CA LEU A 94 8.27 2.25 -4.80
C LEU A 94 6.87 2.83 -5.01
N GLY A 95 6.70 3.75 -5.95
CA GLY A 95 5.38 4.21 -6.40
C GLY A 95 4.72 5.26 -5.51
N PHE A 96 5.39 5.85 -4.51
CA PHE A 96 4.82 7.00 -3.81
C PHE A 96 4.63 8.17 -4.78
N ARG A 97 3.46 8.81 -4.73
CA ARG A 97 3.13 9.99 -5.54
C ARG A 97 3.00 11.27 -4.72
N GLY A 98 3.07 11.17 -3.40
CA GLY A 98 3.19 12.30 -2.48
C GLY A 98 4.51 12.19 -1.72
N ILE A 99 5.49 13.01 -2.11
CA ILE A 99 6.85 12.98 -1.54
C ILE A 99 7.33 14.41 -1.30
N GLY A 100 7.63 14.74 -0.06
CA GLY A 100 8.15 16.04 0.35
C GLY A 100 9.47 15.92 1.09
N ILE A 101 10.47 16.73 0.73
CA ILE A 101 11.67 16.90 1.54
C ILE A 101 11.33 17.82 2.72
N ILE A 102 11.50 17.36 3.95
CA ILE A 102 11.29 18.16 5.17
C ILE A 102 12.62 18.76 5.63
N ASP A 103 13.66 17.95 5.75
CA ASP A 103 15.01 18.42 6.05
C ASP A 103 16.07 17.52 5.41
N ASN A 104 17.28 17.46 5.97
CA ASN A 104 18.37 16.61 5.45
C ASN A 104 18.11 15.10 5.61
N THR A 105 17.20 14.70 6.50
CA THR A 105 16.97 13.31 6.91
C THR A 105 15.49 12.92 6.97
N TYR A 106 14.59 13.89 7.11
CA TYR A 106 13.15 13.68 7.18
C TYR A 106 12.49 13.94 5.83
N VAL A 107 11.50 13.11 5.53
CA VAL A 107 10.61 13.22 4.37
C VAL A 107 9.15 13.12 4.80
N HIS A 108 8.29 13.75 4.03
CA HIS A 108 6.85 13.50 3.99
C HIS A 108 6.57 12.45 2.93
N LEU A 109 5.87 11.38 3.30
CA LEU A 109 5.38 10.37 2.36
C LEU A 109 3.88 10.19 2.53
N ASP A 110 3.15 10.18 1.42
CA ASP A 110 1.72 9.90 1.42
C ASP A 110 1.24 9.16 0.17
N THR A 111 0.09 8.51 0.31
CA THR A 111 -0.51 7.61 -0.69
C THR A 111 -1.44 8.30 -1.68
N ARG A 112 -1.35 9.64 -1.84
CA ARG A 112 -2.11 10.35 -2.89
C ARG A 112 -1.90 9.70 -4.26
N GLY A 113 -2.90 9.81 -5.12
CA GLY A 113 -2.90 9.15 -6.43
C GLY A 113 -3.20 7.64 -6.39
N HIS A 114 -3.05 6.99 -5.22
CA HIS A 114 -3.49 5.61 -4.99
C HIS A 114 -4.74 5.51 -4.14
N GLU A 115 -5.18 6.61 -3.53
CA GLU A 115 -6.37 6.67 -2.67
C GLU A 115 -7.10 8.01 -2.90
N PRO A 116 -8.41 8.10 -2.59
CA PRO A 116 -9.18 9.32 -2.80
C PRO A 116 -8.59 10.54 -2.08
N PHE A 117 -7.97 11.44 -2.83
CA PHE A 117 -7.39 12.68 -2.32
C PHE A 117 -7.59 13.81 -3.32
N VAL A 118 -7.52 15.06 -2.84
CA VAL A 118 -7.82 16.26 -3.65
C VAL A 118 -6.79 16.50 -4.77
N TYR A 119 -5.59 15.95 -4.62
CA TYR A 119 -4.51 15.97 -5.61
C TYR A 119 -3.98 14.55 -5.77
N ASP A 120 -3.48 14.19 -6.94
CA ASP A 120 -3.02 12.84 -7.26
C ASP A 120 -1.49 12.73 -7.35
N PHE A 121 -0.77 13.85 -7.30
CA PHE A 121 0.69 13.90 -7.38
C PHE A 121 1.25 15.16 -6.71
N TRP A 122 2.36 15.01 -6.00
CA TRP A 122 3.19 16.11 -5.55
C TRP A 122 4.57 15.61 -5.12
N PHE A 123 5.60 16.11 -5.79
CA PHE A 123 7.00 15.98 -5.40
C PHE A 123 7.56 17.37 -5.11
N GLY A 124 8.17 17.57 -3.95
CA GLY A 124 8.68 18.90 -3.60
C GLY A 124 9.50 18.97 -2.32
N ASN A 125 9.64 20.20 -1.84
CA ASN A 125 10.34 20.54 -0.60
C ASN A 125 9.42 21.37 0.30
N GLU A 126 9.11 20.87 1.50
CA GLU A 126 8.18 21.52 2.43
C GLU A 126 8.73 22.81 3.03
N MET A 127 10.05 22.99 3.03
CA MET A 127 10.70 24.17 3.61
C MET A 127 10.83 25.31 2.62
N THR A 128 11.14 24.99 1.36
CA THR A 128 11.36 26.00 0.30
C THR A 128 10.14 26.22 -0.58
N GLY A 129 9.20 25.27 -0.62
CA GLY A 129 8.07 25.27 -1.54
C GLY A 129 8.45 24.92 -2.99
N GLU A 130 9.67 24.44 -3.22
CA GLU A 130 10.10 23.97 -4.54
C GLU A 130 9.33 22.71 -4.95
N ASN A 131 9.04 22.58 -6.25
CA ASN A 131 8.47 21.38 -6.83
C ASN A 131 9.54 20.67 -7.66
N TYR A 132 9.51 19.34 -7.63
CA TYR A 132 10.38 18.48 -8.42
C TYR A 132 9.55 17.65 -9.39
N THR A 133 10.14 17.29 -10.52
CA THR A 133 9.52 16.33 -11.46
C THR A 133 9.90 14.89 -11.14
N THR A 134 11.05 14.69 -10.51
CA THR A 134 11.56 13.38 -10.07
C THR A 134 12.64 13.58 -9.00
N PHE A 135 12.76 12.61 -8.11
CA PHE A 135 13.85 12.38 -7.17
C PHE A 135 14.84 11.31 -7.67
N GLN A 136 14.57 10.64 -8.79
CA GLN A 136 15.48 9.64 -9.37
C GLN A 136 16.80 10.27 -9.83
N ARG A 137 17.90 9.84 -9.21
CA ARG A 137 19.27 10.28 -9.49
C ARG A 137 20.17 9.14 -9.96
N GLY A 138 19.65 7.91 -10.00
CA GLY A 138 20.41 6.71 -10.34
C GLY A 138 21.26 6.18 -9.19
N THR A 139 20.90 6.52 -7.95
CA THR A 139 21.56 5.99 -6.76
C THR A 139 21.34 4.48 -6.65
N ILE A 140 22.36 3.72 -6.27
CA ILE A 140 22.21 2.27 -6.07
C ILE A 140 21.91 2.01 -4.60
N PHE A 141 20.76 1.40 -4.32
CA PHE A 141 20.33 1.05 -2.97
C PHE A 141 20.51 -0.45 -2.69
N TYR A 142 20.29 -0.82 -1.42
CA TYR A 142 20.32 -2.22 -1.02
C TYR A 142 19.36 -3.07 -1.85
N GLY A 143 18.11 -2.63 -2.03
CA GLY A 143 17.10 -3.34 -2.82
C GLY A 143 17.38 -3.43 -4.31
N ASP A 144 18.31 -2.65 -4.87
CA ASP A 144 18.77 -2.82 -6.25
C ASP A 144 19.70 -4.05 -6.39
N ASN A 145 20.62 -4.22 -5.44
CA ASN A 145 21.62 -5.30 -5.44
C ASN A 145 21.08 -6.60 -4.82
N ASN A 146 20.26 -6.43 -3.79
CA ASN A 146 19.39 -7.44 -3.24
C ASN A 146 17.99 -7.18 -3.77
N LYS A 147 17.87 -7.01 -5.10
CA LYS A 147 16.71 -7.58 -5.77
C LYS A 147 16.63 -8.98 -5.17
N ILE A 148 15.71 -9.17 -4.22
CA ILE A 148 15.25 -10.47 -3.81
C ILE A 148 15.14 -11.17 -5.14
N SER A 149 15.94 -12.20 -5.30
CA SER A 149 16.07 -12.91 -6.55
C SER A 149 14.69 -12.96 -7.17
N GLU A 150 14.57 -12.55 -8.44
CA GLU A 150 13.43 -12.82 -9.31
C GLU A 150 13.27 -14.35 -9.44
N THR A 151 13.09 -15.02 -8.30
CA THR A 151 12.80 -16.42 -8.10
C THR A 151 11.31 -16.46 -7.85
N THR A 152 10.58 -16.43 -8.96
CA THR A 152 9.45 -17.33 -9.17
C THR A 152 8.24 -17.28 -8.24
N ASP A 153 8.04 -16.22 -7.47
CA ASP A 153 6.69 -15.90 -6.97
C ASP A 153 6.39 -14.43 -7.26
N ASP A 154 5.66 -14.19 -8.35
CA ASP A 154 4.87 -12.96 -8.44
C ASP A 154 3.99 -12.92 -7.19
N THR A 155 4.13 -11.88 -6.36
CA THR A 155 3.19 -11.63 -5.27
C THR A 155 1.76 -11.66 -5.81
N LEU A 156 0.76 -11.95 -4.96
CA LEU A 156 -0.62 -11.96 -5.41
C LEU A 156 -1.01 -10.61 -6.06
N GLU A 157 -0.47 -9.51 -5.58
CA GLU A 157 -0.67 -8.18 -6.15
C GLU A 157 -0.07 -8.05 -7.55
N ASN A 158 1.18 -8.50 -7.75
CA ASN A 158 1.81 -8.51 -9.07
C ASN A 158 1.05 -9.41 -10.05
N LYS A 159 0.61 -10.59 -9.59
CA LYS A 159 -0.22 -11.52 -10.39
C LYS A 159 -1.52 -10.83 -10.83
N LEU A 160 -2.21 -10.17 -9.91
CA LEU A 160 -3.44 -9.43 -10.22
C LEU A 160 -3.20 -8.35 -11.28
N GLN A 161 -2.19 -7.50 -11.09
CA GLN A 161 -1.87 -6.43 -12.04
C GLN A 161 -1.53 -6.99 -13.43
N LYS A 162 -0.80 -8.10 -13.51
CA LYS A 162 -0.53 -8.79 -14.79
C LYS A 162 -1.80 -9.37 -15.42
N ILE A 163 -2.68 -10.00 -14.63
CA ILE A 163 -3.97 -10.54 -15.09
C ILE A 163 -4.84 -9.42 -15.68
N LEU A 164 -4.90 -8.26 -15.01
CA LEU A 164 -5.65 -7.11 -15.51
C LEU A 164 -4.99 -6.53 -16.77
N ASN A 165 -3.67 -6.39 -16.83
CA ASN A 165 -2.99 -5.96 -18.05
C ASN A 165 -3.26 -6.89 -19.25
N ASN A 166 -3.26 -8.21 -19.02
CA ASN A 166 -3.64 -9.19 -20.05
C ASN A 166 -5.10 -9.06 -20.50
N LYS A 167 -5.96 -8.48 -19.68
CA LYS A 167 -7.36 -8.15 -20.00
C LYS A 167 -7.54 -6.79 -20.69
N GLY A 168 -6.46 -6.03 -20.87
CA GLY A 168 -6.45 -4.79 -21.66
C GLY A 168 -6.21 -3.50 -20.86
N TYR A 169 -5.95 -3.59 -19.55
CA TYR A 169 -5.57 -2.44 -18.72
C TYR A 169 -4.08 -2.10 -18.88
N ASN A 170 -3.67 -0.94 -18.38
CA ASN A 170 -2.29 -0.46 -18.44
C ASN A 170 -1.82 -0.02 -17.04
N LEU A 171 -1.69 -1.01 -16.16
CA LEU A 171 -1.22 -0.88 -14.79
C LEU A 171 0.29 -1.07 -14.69
N ASP A 172 0.92 -0.31 -13.81
CA ASP A 172 2.26 -0.61 -13.32
C ASP A 172 2.22 -1.94 -12.53
N VAL A 173 3.21 -2.81 -12.75
CA VAL A 173 3.34 -4.09 -12.01
C VAL A 173 4.31 -3.89 -10.86
N ASP A 174 3.84 -3.18 -9.85
CA ASP A 174 4.61 -2.72 -8.67
C ASP A 174 4.15 -3.36 -7.35
N GLY A 175 3.11 -4.19 -7.41
CA GLY A 175 2.51 -4.89 -6.29
C GLY A 175 1.77 -3.95 -5.35
N ILE A 176 1.30 -2.80 -5.84
CA ILE A 176 0.55 -1.79 -5.11
C ILE A 176 -0.89 -1.82 -5.60
N ILE A 177 -1.81 -2.25 -4.73
CA ILE A 177 -3.24 -2.25 -5.05
C ILE A 177 -3.84 -0.89 -4.70
N GLY A 178 -3.50 0.10 -5.52
CA GLY A 178 -4.07 1.45 -5.45
C GLY A 178 -5.47 1.53 -6.05
N ASN A 179 -6.05 2.73 -6.03
CA ASN A 179 -7.39 3.02 -6.50
C ASN A 179 -7.59 2.70 -7.99
N ILE A 180 -6.55 2.80 -8.83
CA ILE A 180 -6.64 2.43 -10.25
C ILE A 180 -6.77 0.91 -10.37
N THR A 181 -5.85 0.14 -9.79
CA THR A 181 -5.94 -1.34 -9.79
C THR A 181 -7.23 -1.85 -9.18
N LEU A 182 -7.70 -1.26 -8.07
CA LEU A 182 -8.97 -1.62 -7.44
C LEU A 182 -10.17 -1.26 -8.32
N THR A 183 -10.13 -0.11 -9.02
CA THR A 183 -11.17 0.28 -9.97
C THR A 183 -11.24 -0.71 -11.13
N ASP A 184 -10.10 -1.05 -11.72
CA ASP A 184 -10.02 -1.97 -12.85
C ASP A 184 -10.46 -3.40 -12.47
N LEU A 185 -10.14 -3.84 -11.25
CA LEU A 185 -10.63 -5.12 -10.72
C LEU A 185 -12.16 -5.13 -10.55
N ARG A 186 -12.77 -4.00 -10.21
CA ARG A 186 -14.22 -3.90 -9.99
C ARG A 186 -15.06 -4.07 -11.24
N ASP A 187 -14.45 -4.00 -12.43
CA ASP A 187 -15.11 -4.35 -13.68
C ASP A 187 -15.39 -5.86 -13.81
N TYR A 188 -14.83 -6.67 -12.90
CA TYR A 188 -14.99 -8.12 -12.87
C TYR A 188 -15.77 -8.61 -11.65
N THR A 189 -16.48 -9.72 -11.86
CA THR A 189 -17.16 -10.52 -10.84
C THR A 189 -16.57 -11.93 -10.82
N ILE A 190 -16.80 -12.66 -9.73
CA ILE A 190 -16.63 -14.12 -9.69
C ILE A 190 -18.00 -14.74 -9.45
N GLU A 191 -18.56 -15.32 -10.51
CA GLU A 191 -19.85 -15.99 -10.54
C GLU A 191 -19.69 -17.53 -10.60
N PRO A 192 -20.72 -18.30 -10.23
CA PRO A 192 -20.66 -19.76 -10.32
C PRO A 192 -20.28 -20.23 -11.73
N ASN A 193 -19.29 -21.12 -11.79
CA ASN A 193 -18.69 -21.69 -13.01
C ASN A 193 -17.77 -20.76 -13.82
N ASP A 194 -17.50 -19.53 -13.37
CA ASP A 194 -16.44 -18.72 -13.97
C ASP A 194 -15.11 -19.46 -13.90
N SER A 195 -14.28 -19.27 -14.92
CA SER A 195 -12.97 -19.91 -14.97
C SER A 195 -11.90 -19.01 -15.57
N GLY A 196 -10.65 -19.26 -15.19
CA GLY A 196 -9.48 -18.56 -15.70
C GLY A 196 -8.57 -18.03 -14.60
N GLU A 197 -7.62 -17.18 -15.01
CA GLU A 197 -6.54 -16.71 -14.13
C GLU A 197 -7.05 -15.85 -12.98
N LEU A 198 -8.07 -15.00 -13.21
CA LEU A 198 -8.64 -14.18 -12.14
C LEU A 198 -9.37 -15.01 -11.09
N THR A 199 -10.10 -16.05 -11.50
CA THR A 199 -10.75 -16.99 -10.59
C THR A 199 -9.71 -17.74 -9.77
N LYS A 200 -8.66 -18.25 -10.42
CA LYS A 200 -7.56 -18.94 -9.73
C LYS A 200 -6.88 -18.02 -8.72
N TRP A 201 -6.58 -16.79 -9.12
CA TRP A 201 -6.00 -15.77 -8.24
C TRP A 201 -6.90 -15.48 -7.04
N THR A 202 -8.22 -15.40 -7.24
CA THR A 202 -9.19 -15.18 -6.17
C THR A 202 -9.19 -16.34 -5.17
N GLN A 203 -9.09 -17.59 -5.64
CA GLN A 203 -8.95 -18.77 -4.79
C GLN A 203 -7.65 -18.72 -3.98
N GLU A 204 -6.53 -18.34 -4.60
CA GLU A 204 -5.25 -18.15 -3.89
C GLU A 204 -5.38 -17.11 -2.78
N LEU A 205 -5.99 -15.95 -3.07
CA LEU A 205 -6.23 -14.90 -2.09
C LEU A 205 -7.14 -15.38 -0.95
N LEU A 206 -8.28 -16.00 -1.25
CA LEU A 206 -9.19 -16.55 -0.23
C LEU A 206 -8.48 -17.58 0.67
N LYS A 207 -7.62 -18.42 0.09
CA LYS A 207 -6.84 -19.41 0.83
C LYS A 207 -5.91 -18.74 1.83
N VAL A 208 -5.18 -17.70 1.42
CA VAL A 208 -4.30 -16.97 2.35
C VAL A 208 -5.11 -16.24 3.43
N ARG A 209 -6.34 -15.80 3.11
CA ARG A 209 -7.27 -15.22 4.09
C ARG A 209 -7.94 -16.26 5.00
N GLY A 210 -7.56 -17.54 4.89
CA GLY A 210 -7.98 -18.61 5.81
C GLY A 210 -9.28 -19.29 5.42
N TYR A 211 -9.83 -19.02 4.24
CA TYR A 211 -11.04 -19.67 3.76
C TYR A 211 -10.74 -21.03 3.14
N ASP A 212 -11.62 -22.00 3.34
CA ASP A 212 -11.47 -23.34 2.77
C ASP A 212 -11.88 -23.35 1.29
N VAL A 213 -10.88 -23.29 0.42
CA VAL A 213 -11.04 -23.31 -1.04
C VAL A 213 -9.98 -24.21 -1.67
N ASP A 214 -10.30 -24.79 -2.83
CA ASP A 214 -9.37 -25.53 -3.68
C ASP A 214 -8.95 -24.64 -4.86
N ILE A 215 -7.66 -24.61 -5.17
CA ILE A 215 -7.12 -23.76 -6.24
C ILE A 215 -7.12 -24.56 -7.54
N ASN A 216 -8.20 -24.45 -8.31
CA ASN A 216 -8.39 -25.16 -9.57
C ASN A 216 -8.69 -24.23 -10.77
N GLY A 217 -8.88 -22.93 -10.53
CA GLY A 217 -9.17 -21.94 -11.55
C GLY A 217 -10.61 -21.95 -12.04
N THR A 218 -11.52 -22.65 -11.37
CA THR A 218 -12.95 -22.69 -11.66
C THR A 218 -13.73 -22.34 -10.39
N ALA A 219 -14.71 -21.44 -10.51
CA ALA A 219 -15.59 -21.02 -9.42
C ALA A 219 -16.64 -22.10 -9.14
N ASP A 220 -16.16 -23.24 -8.63
CA ASP A 220 -16.95 -24.39 -8.22
C ASP A 220 -17.70 -24.13 -6.90
N GLU A 221 -18.46 -25.13 -6.45
CA GLU A 221 -19.23 -25.05 -5.21
C GLU A 221 -18.36 -24.66 -4.01
N LYS A 222 -17.13 -25.18 -3.93
CA LYS A 222 -16.22 -24.89 -2.83
C LYS A 222 -15.75 -23.44 -2.87
N THR A 223 -15.45 -22.92 -4.06
CA THR A 223 -15.10 -21.50 -4.27
C THR A 223 -16.26 -20.58 -3.90
N MET A 224 -17.47 -20.90 -4.32
CA MET A 224 -18.64 -20.08 -3.99
C MET A 224 -18.96 -20.12 -2.49
N ASN A 225 -18.83 -21.28 -1.84
CA ASN A 225 -18.97 -21.40 -0.39
C ASN A 225 -17.92 -20.58 0.37
N ALA A 226 -16.67 -20.54 -0.12
CA ALA A 226 -15.61 -19.71 0.45
C ALA A 226 -15.91 -18.21 0.30
N ILE A 227 -16.43 -17.79 -0.86
CA ILE A 227 -16.89 -16.40 -1.10
C ILE A 227 -18.03 -16.04 -0.13
N HIS A 228 -19.02 -16.91 0.03
CA HIS A 228 -20.13 -16.69 0.97
C HIS A 228 -19.66 -16.59 2.42
N ALA A 229 -18.74 -17.48 2.84
CA ALA A 229 -18.15 -17.41 4.18
C ALA A 229 -17.41 -16.08 4.39
N PHE A 230 -16.62 -15.65 3.41
CA PHE A 230 -15.97 -14.34 3.44
C PHE A 230 -16.97 -13.18 3.54
N GLN A 231 -18.01 -13.17 2.72
CA GLN A 231 -19.02 -12.11 2.73
C GLN A 231 -19.74 -12.05 4.09
N LYS A 232 -20.11 -13.20 4.64
CA LYS A 232 -20.74 -13.31 5.96
C LYS A 232 -19.84 -12.80 7.08
N ASP A 233 -18.57 -13.18 7.09
CA ASP A 233 -17.60 -12.75 8.10
C ASP A 233 -17.36 -11.23 8.10
N ASN A 234 -17.60 -10.57 6.97
CA ASN A 234 -17.36 -9.14 6.79
C ASN A 234 -18.66 -8.33 6.64
N ASN A 235 -19.83 -8.93 6.92
CA ASN A 235 -21.15 -8.31 6.82
C ASN A 235 -21.45 -7.70 5.43
N LEU A 236 -21.08 -8.41 4.37
CA LEU A 236 -21.31 -8.04 2.98
C LEU A 236 -22.54 -8.78 2.42
N GLY A 237 -22.99 -8.40 1.21
CA GLY A 237 -24.05 -9.12 0.51
C GLY A 237 -23.58 -10.51 0.07
N GLU A 238 -24.45 -11.52 0.16
CA GLU A 238 -24.12 -12.90 -0.20
C GLU A 238 -24.45 -13.21 -1.67
N GLY A 239 -23.58 -13.96 -2.35
CA GLY A 239 -23.90 -14.55 -3.65
C GLY A 239 -22.71 -14.71 -4.58
N ILE A 240 -22.15 -13.58 -5.00
CA ILE A 240 -21.02 -13.48 -5.95
C ILE A 240 -20.02 -12.46 -5.44
N LEU A 241 -18.74 -12.61 -5.78
CA LEU A 241 -17.73 -11.62 -5.40
C LEU A 241 -17.75 -10.47 -6.40
N SER A 242 -18.07 -9.26 -5.95
CA SER A 242 -18.23 -8.11 -6.86
C SER A 242 -18.02 -6.76 -6.18
N GLY A 243 -17.73 -5.72 -6.98
CA GLY A 243 -17.81 -4.32 -6.54
C GLY A 243 -17.06 -4.00 -5.24
N GLY A 244 -17.83 -3.69 -4.18
CA GLY A 244 -17.28 -3.33 -2.86
C GLY A 244 -16.52 -4.47 -2.18
N ASP A 245 -16.87 -5.72 -2.48
CA ASP A 245 -16.29 -6.91 -1.86
C ASP A 245 -14.79 -7.01 -2.13
N TRP A 246 -14.35 -6.63 -3.32
CA TRP A 246 -12.94 -6.60 -3.70
C TRP A 246 -12.11 -5.72 -2.75
N GLY A 247 -12.64 -4.55 -2.39
CA GLY A 247 -11.95 -3.64 -1.47
C GLY A 247 -11.76 -4.26 -0.09
N VAL A 248 -12.77 -4.94 0.43
CA VAL A 248 -12.71 -5.63 1.72
C VAL A 248 -11.82 -6.86 1.66
N LEU A 249 -11.90 -7.62 0.57
CA LEU A 249 -11.07 -8.79 0.34
C LEU A 249 -9.60 -8.40 0.14
N LEU A 250 -9.26 -7.17 -0.23
CA LEU A 250 -7.87 -6.70 -0.34
C LEU A 250 -7.37 -6.02 0.94
N GLN A 251 -8.23 -5.40 1.76
CA GLN A 251 -7.84 -4.57 2.90
C GLN A 251 -7.20 -5.28 4.11
N LYS A 252 -7.32 -6.61 4.31
CA LYS A 252 -6.75 -7.30 5.50
C LYS A 252 -5.22 -7.55 5.40
N GLY A 253 -4.46 -6.48 5.15
CA GLY A 253 -3.03 -6.54 4.88
C GLY A 253 -2.78 -7.04 3.45
N GLN A 254 -1.95 -6.30 2.71
CA GLN A 254 -1.36 -6.84 1.49
C GLN A 254 -0.63 -8.14 1.86
N VAL A 255 -0.75 -9.14 1.00
CA VAL A 255 -0.57 -10.56 1.35
C VAL A 255 0.88 -10.98 1.27
#